data_AF-A0A4Y8JXZ9-F1
#
_entry.id   AF-A0A4Y8JXZ9-F1
#
_cell.length_a   1.000
_cell.length_b   1.000
_cell.length_c   1.000
_cell.angle_alpha   90.00
_cell.angle_beta   90.00
_cell.angle_gamma   90.00
#
_symmetry.space_group_name_H-M   'P 1'
#
loop_
_entity.id
_entity.type
_entity.pdbx_description
1 polymer ?
#
loop_
_entity_poly.entity_id
_entity_poly.type
_entity_poly.pdbx_seq_one_letter_code
_entity_poly.pdbx_strand_id
1 'polypeptide(L)' 'MATNTDFPQRVAQYVDSAIRDAGENTKSVAEGTGIARMTLARRLTGSTPFTVAEVARIATHLGTTPEQLMAGQAAA' A
#
# COMPACT_ATOMS: atom_id res chain seq x y z
N MET A 1 -3.94 0.53 -24.24
CA MET A 1 -4.79 -0.59 -23.78
C MET A 1 -4.21 -1.04 -22.45
N ALA A 2 -4.76 -0.57 -21.32
CA ALA A 2 -4.25 -0.93 -19.98
C ALA A 2 -4.63 -2.39 -19.71
N THR A 3 -3.64 -3.28 -19.73
CA THR A 3 -3.84 -4.70 -19.44
C THR A 3 -3.91 -4.89 -17.92
N ASN A 4 -4.68 -5.88 -17.45
CA ASN A 4 -4.90 -6.16 -16.03
C ASN A 4 -3.60 -6.40 -15.21
N THR A 5 -2.49 -6.67 -15.91
CA THR A 5 -1.12 -6.74 -15.37
C THR A 5 -0.64 -5.42 -14.75
N ASP A 6 -1.20 -4.27 -15.13
CA ASP A 6 -0.86 -2.96 -14.56
C ASP A 6 -1.53 -2.71 -13.21
N PHE A 7 -2.54 -3.52 -12.84
CA PHE A 7 -3.30 -3.31 -11.61
C PHE A 7 -2.44 -3.50 -10.34
N PRO A 8 -1.65 -4.59 -10.17
CA PRO A 8 -0.73 -4.73 -9.04
C PRO A 8 0.24 -3.56 -8.89
N GLN A 9 0.79 -3.05 -10.00
CA GLN A 9 1.69 -1.90 -10.02
C GLN A 9 0.98 -0.62 -9.57
N ARG A 10 -0.25 -0.37 -10.04
CA ARG A 10 -1.06 0.78 -9.60
C ARG A 10 -1.38 0.72 -8.12
N VAL A 11 -1.76 -0.45 -7.60
CA VAL A 11 -2.00 -0.63 -6.16
C VAL A 11 -0.71 -0.33 -5.37
N ALA A 12 0.43 -0.82 -5.84
CA ALA A 12 1.70 -0.55 -5.21
C ALA A 12 2.04 0.95 -5.18
N GLN A 13 1.76 1.66 -6.27
CA GLN A 13 1.92 3.12 -6.34
C GLN A 13 0.99 3.86 -5.36
N TYR A 14 -0.28 3.47 -5.28
CA TYR A 14 -1.22 4.09 -4.34
C TYR A 14 -0.81 3.88 -2.88
N VAL A 15 -0.37 2.66 -2.54
CA VAL A 15 0.16 2.36 -1.20
C VAL A 15 1.42 3.18 -0.92
N ASP A 16 2.37 3.24 -1.86
CA ASP A 16 3.63 4.00 -1.69
C ASP A 16 3.37 5.50 -1.49
N SER A 17 2.45 6.08 -2.27
CA SER A 17 2.01 7.47 -2.11
C SER A 17 1.37 7.70 -0.74
N ALA A 18 0.41 6.84 -0.33
CA ALA A 18 -0.25 6.99 0.97
C ALA A 18 0.73 6.92 2.16
N ILE A 19 1.74 6.04 2.08
CA ILE A 19 2.80 5.96 3.11
C ILE A 19 3.60 7.27 3.18
N ARG A 20 3.95 7.84 2.02
CA ARG A 20 4.70 9.11 1.96
C ARG A 20 3.87 10.28 2.45
N ASP A 21 2.60 10.35 2.07
CA ASP A 21 1.69 11.42 2.47
C ASP A 21 1.44 11.42 3.98
N ALA A 22 1.42 10.23 4.59
CA ALA A 22 1.40 10.06 6.05
C ALA A 22 2.74 10.40 6.74
N GLY A 23 3.80 10.73 5.99
CA GLY A 23 5.13 11.00 6.52
C GLY A 23 5.83 9.76 7.09
N GLU A 24 5.34 8.56 6.79
CA GLU A 24 5.89 7.31 7.28
C GLU A 24 6.94 6.73 6.34
N ASN A 25 7.74 5.82 6.88
CA ASN A 25 8.70 5.04 6.10
C ASN A 25 8.32 3.56 6.13
N THR A 26 8.84 2.79 5.17
CA THR A 26 8.54 1.36 5.02
C THR A 26 8.84 0.53 6.27
N LYS A 27 9.81 0.94 7.10
CA LYS A 27 10.11 0.23 8.36
C LYS A 27 8.98 0.45 9.38
N SER A 28 8.57 1.69 9.60
CA SER A 28 7.46 2.05 10.49
C SER A 28 6.17 1.31 10.10
N VAL A 29 5.82 1.35 8.82
CA VAL A 29 4.62 0.69 8.31
C VAL A 29 4.71 -0.83 8.44
N ALA A 30 5.88 -1.43 8.18
CA ALA A 30 6.08 -2.87 8.38
C ALA A 30 5.84 -3.29 9.85
N GLU A 31 6.35 -2.50 10.79
CA GLU A 31 6.19 -2.73 12.23
C GLU A 31 4.72 -2.57 12.65
N GLY A 32 4.07 -1.48 12.23
CA GLY A 32 2.68 -1.20 12.60
C GLY A 32 1.64 -2.13 11.96
N THR A 33 1.92 -2.66 10.78
CA THR A 33 1.00 -3.57 10.06
C THR A 33 1.27 -5.05 10.32
N GLY A 34 2.43 -5.39 10.90
CA GLY A 34 2.90 -6.77 11.04
C GLY A 34 3.26 -7.43 9.70
N ILE A 35 3.46 -6.66 8.63
CA ILE A 35 3.97 -7.17 7.35
C ILE A 35 5.49 -7.16 7.40
N ALA A 36 6.13 -8.31 7.19
CA ALA A 36 7.59 -8.38 7.16
C ALA A 36 8.17 -7.37 6.16
N ARG A 37 9.17 -6.58 6.58
CA ARG A 37 9.74 -5.47 5.80
C ARG A 37 10.16 -5.85 4.38
N MET A 38 10.76 -7.03 4.20
CA MET A 38 11.16 -7.53 2.87
C MET A 38 9.97 -7.93 2.02
N THR A 39 8.89 -8.42 2.62
CA THR A 39 7.62 -8.68 1.93
C THR A 39 6.98 -7.36 1.50
N LEU A 40 6.89 -6.38 2.41
CA LEU A 40 6.35 -5.06 2.10
C LEU A 40 7.13 -4.39 0.95
N ALA A 41 8.46 -4.45 0.98
CA ALA A 41 9.30 -3.91 -0.10
C ALA A 41 8.98 -4.56 -1.45
N ARG A 42 8.85 -5.89 -1.53
CA ARG A 42 8.48 -6.60 -2.78
C ARG A 42 7.06 -6.27 -3.27
N ARG A 43 6.17 -5.89 -2.37
CA ARG A 43 4.79 -5.49 -2.69
C ARG A 43 4.78 -4.08 -3.27
N LEU A 44 5.54 -3.16 -2.65
CA LEU A 44 5.71 -1.77 -3.10
C LEU A 44 6.42 -1.65 -4.46
N THR A 45 7.30 -2.59 -4.82
CA THR A 45 7.89 -2.64 -6.17
C THR A 45 6.94 -3.22 -7.23
N GLY A 46 5.76 -3.70 -6.84
CA GLY A 46 4.83 -4.39 -7.74
C GLY A 46 5.33 -5.77 -8.19
N SER A 47 6.43 -6.28 -7.61
CA SER A 47 6.94 -7.62 -7.94
C SER A 47 5.99 -8.73 -7.50
N THR A 48 5.23 -8.47 -6.43
CA THR A 48 4.14 -9.34 -5.98
C THR A 48 2.93 -8.48 -5.58
N PRO A 49 1.69 -8.87 -5.96
CA PRO A 49 0.49 -8.05 -5.70
C PRO A 49 0.14 -8.02 -4.22
N PHE A 50 -0.34 -6.90 -3.68
CA PHE A 50 -0.92 -6.89 -2.34
C PHE A 50 -2.16 -7.78 -2.24
N THR A 51 -2.33 -8.44 -1.10
CA THR A 51 -3.59 -9.08 -0.73
C THR A 51 -4.54 -8.04 -0.14
N VAL A 52 -5.85 -8.29 -0.21
CA VAL A 52 -6.88 -7.41 0.38
C VAL A 52 -6.64 -7.21 1.89
N ALA A 53 -6.22 -8.26 2.60
CA ALA A 53 -5.92 -8.19 4.03
C ALA A 53 -4.67 -7.34 4.36
N GLU A 54 -3.67 -7.30 3.47
CA GLU A 54 -2.52 -6.40 3.62
C GLU A 54 -2.92 -4.96 3.36
N VAL A 55 -3.70 -4.69 2.30
CA VAL A 55 -4.22 -3.35 2.01
C VAL A 55 -5.06 -2.83 3.18
N ALA A 56 -5.94 -3.66 3.73
CA ALA A 56 -6.77 -3.29 4.86
C ALA A 56 -5.95 -2.92 6.11
N ARG A 57 -4.93 -3.72 6.44
CA ARG A 57 -4.04 -3.42 7.57
C ARG A 57 -3.26 -2.12 7.37
N ILE A 58 -2.75 -1.89 6.16
CA ILE A 58 -2.02 -0.66 5.84
C ILE A 58 -2.96 0.54 5.93
N ALA A 59 -4.16 0.46 5.35
CA ALA A 59 -5.15 1.52 5.43
C ALA A 59 -5.50 1.87 6.90
N THR A 60 -5.79 0.86 7.72
CA THR A 60 -6.06 1.06 9.16
C THR A 60 -4.88 1.69 9.88
N HIS A 61 -3.65 1.24 9.61
CA HIS A 61 -2.43 1.80 10.21
C HIS A 61 -2.23 3.28 9.84
N LEU A 62 -2.47 3.63 8.58
CA LEU A 62 -2.37 4.99 8.07
C LEU A 62 -3.59 5.88 8.40
N GLY A 63 -4.59 5.37 9.13
CA GLY A 63 -5.79 6.13 9.50
C GLY A 63 -6.76 6.39 8.34
N THR A 64 -6.73 5.58 7.28
CA THR A 64 -7.62 5.68 6.11
C THR A 64 -8.43 4.40 5.89
N THR A 65 -9.26 4.35 4.85
CA THR A 65 -9.99 3.16 4.41
C THR A 65 -9.33 2.51 3.19
N PRO A 66 -9.54 1.20 2.97
CA PRO A 66 -9.04 0.53 1.76
C PRO A 66 -9.56 1.18 0.48
N GLU A 67 -10.80 1.67 0.49
CA GLU A 67 -11.44 2.32 -0.65
C GLU A 67 -10.76 3.65 -1.00
N GLN A 68 -10.51 4.50 0.00
CA GLN A 68 -9.79 5.77 -0.16
C GLN A 68 -8.36 5.54 -0.67
N LEU A 69 -7.65 4.60 -0.06
CA LEU A 69 -6.31 4.22 -0.47
C LEU A 69 -6.29 3.75 -1.93
N MET A 70 -7.23 2.90 -2.33
CA MET A 70 -7.30 2.35 -3.69
C MET A 70 -7.83 3.36 -4.73
N ALA A 71 -8.57 4.39 -4.30
CA ALA A 71 -8.98 5.51 -5.14
C ALA A 71 -7.82 6.48 -5.45
N GLY A 72 -6.66 6.31 -4.80
CA GLY A 72 -5.53 7.24 -4.89
C GLY A 72 -5.79 8.56 -4.15
N GLN A 73 -6.76 8.58 -3.24
CA GLN A 73 -7.05 9.72 -2.39
C GLN A 73 -6.48 9.44 -1.00
N ALA A 74 -5.31 9.99 -0.72
CA ALA A 74 -4.86 10.11 0.67
C ALA A 74 -5.91 10.94 1.43
N ALA A 75 -6.31 10.46 2.61
CA ALA A 75 -7.30 11.10 3.44
C ALA A 75 -6.92 12.57 3.70
N ALA A 76 -7.87 13.47 3.46
CA ALA A 76 -7.81 14.87 3.88
C ALA A 76 -8.07 15.02 5.38
#